data_AF-A0A1G0EL44-F1
#
_entry.id   AF-A0A1G0EL44-F1
#
_cell.length_a   1.000
_cell.length_b   1.000
_cell.length_c   1.000
_cell.angle_alpha   90.00
_cell.angle_beta   90.00
_cell.angle_gamma   90.00
#
_symmetry.space_group_name_H-M   'P 1'
#
loop_
_entity.id
_entity.type
_entity.pdbx_description
1 polymer ?
#
loop_
_entity_poly.entity_id
_entity_poly.type
_entity_poly.pdbx_seq_one_letter_code
_entity_poly.pdbx_strand_id
1 'polypeptide(L)'
;MSIISVAMKVIAGVVGFFVVLILIIYFGAQIYTPATEPKKEAPAPVYNPVAKWGAEKVASANKVMALVNQDCKVFEDNGDLVVEMHNYMDDRNTLLKYVRAIADTDVILHGKARSIFFYDPSGKKIAKADTTYGVRLEN
;
A
#
# COMPACT_ATOMS: atom_id res chain seq x y z
N MET A 1 -56.86 -50.72 15.00
CA MET A 1 -55.93 -49.62 14.66
C MET A 1 -56.73 -48.56 13.91
N SER A 2 -56.89 -47.36 14.46
CA SER A 2 -57.78 -46.34 13.87
C SER A 2 -57.16 -45.71 12.61
N ILE A 3 -57.95 -45.56 11.55
CA ILE A 3 -57.59 -44.98 10.24
C ILE A 3 -56.95 -43.57 10.40
N ILE A 4 -57.34 -42.85 11.45
CA ILE A 4 -56.81 -41.51 11.79
C ILE A 4 -55.32 -41.55 12.16
N SER A 5 -54.86 -42.62 12.82
CA SER A 5 -53.45 -42.77 13.22
C SER A 5 -52.53 -43.08 12.04
N VAL A 6 -53.05 -43.73 11.00
CA VAL A 6 -52.31 -44.03 9.77
C VAL A 6 -52.18 -42.78 8.90
N ALA A 7 -53.26 -41.99 8.76
CA ALA A 7 -53.25 -40.75 7.99
C ALA A 7 -52.25 -39.70 8.55
N MET A 8 -52.18 -39.55 9.87
CA MET A 8 -51.24 -38.62 10.51
C MET A 8 -49.77 -38.99 10.28
N LYS A 9 -49.43 -40.28 10.20
CA LYS A 9 -48.06 -40.75 9.92
C LYS A 9 -47.64 -40.51 8.47
N VAL A 10 -48.57 -40.65 7.52
CA VAL A 10 -48.33 -40.37 6.10
C VAL A 10 -48.10 -38.88 5.88
N ILE A 11 -48.92 -38.02 6.50
CA ILE A 11 -48.76 -36.56 6.39
C ILE A 11 -47.42 -36.10 6.99
N ALA A 12 -47.02 -36.62 8.15
CA ALA A 12 -45.73 -36.31 8.76
C ALA A 12 -44.54 -36.75 7.88
N GLY A 13 -44.65 -37.90 7.21
CA GLY A 13 -43.63 -38.38 6.27
C GLY A 13 -43.49 -37.50 5.02
N VAL A 14 -44.62 -37.07 4.45
CA VAL A 14 -44.62 -36.19 3.26
C VAL A 14 -44.07 -34.81 3.62
N VAL A 15 -44.49 -34.21 4.74
CA VAL A 15 -43.97 -32.91 5.19
C VAL A 15 -42.47 -32.98 5.48
N GLY A 16 -42.00 -34.06 6.13
CA GLY A 16 -40.57 -34.26 6.38
C GLY A 16 -39.74 -34.36 5.10
N PHE A 17 -40.24 -35.07 4.08
CA PHE A 17 -39.57 -35.19 2.79
C PHE A 17 -39.46 -33.85 2.07
N PHE A 18 -40.52 -33.04 2.07
CA PHE A 18 -40.51 -31.71 1.43
C PHE A 18 -39.56 -30.73 2.14
N VAL A 19 -39.46 -30.77 3.48
CA VAL A 19 -38.52 -29.93 4.23
C VAL A 19 -37.07 -30.29 3.90
N VAL A 20 -36.74 -31.59 3.81
CA VAL A 20 -35.39 -32.04 3.43
C VAL A 20 -35.07 -31.64 1.98
N LEU A 21 -36.02 -31.76 1.06
CA LEU A 21 -35.83 -31.36 -0.34
C LEU A 21 -35.54 -29.86 -0.48
N ILE A 22 -36.26 -29.02 0.27
CA ILE A 22 -36.07 -27.56 0.28
C ILE A 22 -34.68 -27.21 0.83
N LEU A 23 -34.22 -27.89 1.88
CA LEU A 23 -32.88 -27.67 2.44
C LEU A 23 -31.78 -28.03 1.43
N ILE A 24 -31.91 -29.15 0.70
CA ILE A 24 -30.92 -29.55 -0.32
C ILE A 24 -30.81 -28.51 -1.44
N ILE A 25 -31.94 -27.96 -1.90
CA ILE A 25 -31.95 -26.91 -2.92
C ILE A 25 -31.32 -25.62 -2.39
N TYR A 26 -31.66 -25.23 -1.15
CA TYR A 26 -31.14 -24.01 -0.53
C TYR A 26 -29.61 -24.08 -0.28
N PHE A 27 -29.09 -25.22 0.17
CA PHE A 27 -27.65 -25.42 0.35
C PHE A 27 -26.90 -25.69 -0.96
N GLY A 28 -27.51 -26.38 -1.93
CA GLY A 28 -26.90 -26.65 -3.24
C GLY A 28 -26.70 -25.40 -4.10
N ALA A 29 -27.58 -24.40 -3.97
CA ALA A 29 -27.49 -23.14 -4.71
C ALA A 29 -26.33 -22.23 -4.25
N GLN A 30 -25.78 -22.43 -3.04
CA GLN A 30 -24.67 -21.62 -2.50
C GLN A 30 -23.29 -22.03 -3.08
N ILE A 31 -23.20 -23.16 -3.78
CA ILE A 31 -21.90 -23.73 -4.22
C ILE A 31 -21.59 -23.41 -5.70
N TYR A 32 -22.54 -22.83 -6.45
CA TYR A 32 -22.34 -22.50 -7.86
C TYR A 32 -21.99 -21.02 -8.04
N THR A 33 -20.77 -20.65 -7.65
CA THR A 33 -20.15 -19.43 -8.18
C THR A 33 -19.45 -19.81 -9.48
N PRO A 34 -19.92 -19.34 -10.65
CA PRO A 34 -19.14 -19.50 -11.87
C PRO A 34 -17.83 -18.75 -11.66
N ALA A 35 -16.71 -19.47 -11.77
CA ALA A 35 -15.38 -18.88 -11.69
C ALA A 35 -15.27 -17.84 -12.82
N THR A 36 -15.41 -16.56 -12.47
CA THR A 36 -15.11 -15.45 -13.37
C THR A 36 -13.63 -15.58 -13.72
N GLU A 37 -13.34 -15.83 -15.00
CA GLU A 37 -11.97 -15.81 -15.50
C GLU A 37 -11.30 -14.50 -15.05
N PRO A 38 -10.11 -14.54 -14.44
CA PRO A 38 -9.44 -13.33 -14.01
C PRO A 38 -9.15 -12.49 -15.25
N LYS A 39 -9.83 -11.33 -15.35
CA LYS A 39 -9.56 -10.32 -16.35
C LYS A 39 -8.07 -10.00 -16.30
N LYS A 40 -7.34 -10.37 -17.36
CA LYS A 40 -5.90 -10.13 -17.47
C LYS A 40 -5.66 -8.61 -17.47
N GLU A 41 -5.37 -8.08 -16.29
CA GLU A 41 -5.09 -6.67 -16.09
C GLU A 41 -3.85 -6.31 -16.89
N ALA A 42 -3.93 -5.26 -17.70
CA ALA A 42 -2.75 -4.77 -18.41
C ALA A 42 -1.68 -4.40 -17.38
N PRO A 43 -0.39 -4.71 -17.62
CA PRO A 43 0.65 -4.35 -16.68
C PRO A 43 0.58 -2.84 -16.44
N ALA A 44 0.58 -2.45 -15.16
CA ALA A 44 0.58 -1.05 -14.78
C ALA A 44 1.73 -0.33 -15.50
N PRO A 45 1.52 0.91 -15.97
CA PRO A 45 2.56 1.67 -16.64
C PRO A 45 3.80 1.77 -15.73
N VAL A 46 4.93 1.25 -16.20
CA VAL A 46 6.20 1.34 -15.48
C VAL A 46 6.69 2.78 -15.58
N TYR A 47 6.91 3.42 -14.44
CA TYR A 47 7.45 4.77 -14.41
C TYR A 47 8.85 4.81 -15.05
N ASN A 48 9.02 5.64 -16.09
CA ASN A 48 10.29 5.85 -16.75
C ASN A 48 10.84 7.25 -16.43
N PRO A 49 11.71 7.38 -15.41
CA PRO A 49 12.25 8.68 -15.00
C PRO A 49 13.09 9.34 -16.09
N VAL A 50 13.76 8.56 -16.94
CA VAL A 50 14.60 9.07 -18.03
C VAL A 50 13.74 9.75 -19.10
N ALA A 51 12.59 9.19 -19.44
CA ALA A 51 11.66 9.79 -20.40
C ALA A 51 11.08 11.13 -19.89
N LYS A 52 10.84 11.26 -18.58
CA LYS A 52 10.26 12.47 -17.98
C LYS A 52 11.29 13.56 -17.68
N TRP A 53 12.46 13.20 -17.16
CA TRP A 53 13.44 14.14 -16.62
C TRP A 53 14.76 14.20 -17.40
N GLY A 54 15.01 13.25 -18.31
CA GLY A 54 16.27 13.12 -19.06
C GLY A 54 17.34 12.34 -18.30
N ALA A 55 18.22 11.66 -19.04
CA ALA A 55 19.23 10.77 -18.48
C ALA A 55 20.21 11.46 -17.51
N GLU A 56 20.58 12.70 -17.79
CA GLU A 56 21.52 13.48 -16.96
C GLU A 56 20.95 13.80 -15.58
N LYS A 57 19.66 14.17 -15.51
CA LYS A 57 19.00 14.45 -14.24
C LYS A 57 18.82 13.19 -13.41
N VAL A 58 18.48 12.08 -14.05
CA VAL A 58 18.37 10.77 -13.38
C VAL A 58 19.74 10.31 -12.86
N ALA A 59 20.81 10.47 -13.65
CA ALA A 59 22.16 10.16 -13.20
C ALA A 59 22.59 11.02 -12.02
N SER A 60 22.25 12.31 -12.02
CA SER A 60 22.54 13.23 -10.91
C SER A 60 21.74 12.87 -9.66
N ALA A 61 20.46 12.56 -9.82
CA ALA A 61 19.58 12.10 -8.75
C ALA A 61 20.10 10.79 -8.10
N ASN A 62 20.53 9.83 -8.92
CA ASN A 62 21.17 8.60 -8.44
C ASN A 62 22.44 8.88 -7.63
N LYS A 63 23.29 9.83 -8.08
CA LYS A 63 24.49 10.23 -7.33
C LYS A 63 24.12 10.85 -5.98
N VAL A 64 23.11 11.71 -5.92
CA VAL A 64 22.63 12.30 -4.65
C VAL A 64 22.14 11.21 -3.70
N MET A 65 21.27 10.30 -4.15
CA MET A 65 20.82 9.20 -3.28
C MET A 65 21.95 8.27 -2.86
N ALA A 66 22.95 8.04 -3.71
CA ALA A 66 24.10 7.22 -3.35
C ALA A 66 24.90 7.87 -2.20
N LEU A 67 25.10 9.18 -2.23
CA LEU A 67 25.74 9.93 -1.14
C LEU A 67 24.88 9.91 0.13
N VAL A 68 23.57 10.12 -0.01
CA VAL A 68 22.65 10.08 1.13
C VAL A 68 22.67 8.70 1.80
N ASN A 69 22.74 7.60 1.04
CA ASN A 69 22.85 6.25 1.60
C ASN A 69 24.21 5.96 2.26
N GLN A 70 25.25 6.75 1.99
CA GLN A 70 26.53 6.65 2.68
C GLN A 70 26.49 7.39 4.04
N ASP A 71 25.86 8.57 4.04
CA ASP A 71 25.85 9.47 5.20
C ASP A 71 24.62 9.30 6.12
N CYS A 72 23.59 8.60 5.65
CA CYS A 72 22.32 8.39 6.34
C CYS A 72 21.83 6.96 6.12
N LYS A 73 21.04 6.48 7.07
CA LYS A 73 20.26 5.25 6.92
C LYS A 73 18.91 5.60 6.29
N VAL A 74 18.66 5.08 5.10
CA VAL A 74 17.42 5.32 4.34
C VAL A 74 16.62 4.02 4.24
N PHE A 75 15.33 4.07 4.56
CA PHE A 75 14.43 2.93 4.43
C PHE A 75 12.99 3.40 4.20
N GLU A 76 12.12 2.49 3.74
CA GLU A 76 10.70 2.77 3.58
C GLU A 76 9.92 2.23 4.78
N ASP A 77 9.00 3.05 5.30
CA ASP A 77 8.06 2.66 6.35
C ASP A 77 6.65 3.10 5.96
N ASN A 78 5.72 2.15 5.86
CA ASN A 78 4.32 2.39 5.46
C ASN A 78 4.13 3.24 4.18
N GLY A 79 5.06 3.14 3.23
CA GLY A 79 5.02 3.89 1.96
C GLY A 79 5.66 5.28 2.01
N ASP A 80 6.06 5.75 3.19
CA ASP A 80 6.85 6.94 3.40
C ASP A 80 8.35 6.59 3.41
N LEU A 81 9.18 7.56 3.02
CA LEU A 81 10.64 7.42 3.08
C LEU A 81 11.14 7.95 4.43
N VAL A 82 11.95 7.16 5.12
CA VAL A 82 12.57 7.55 6.38
C VAL A 82 14.07 7.70 6.17
N VAL A 83 14.60 8.85 6.60
CA VAL A 83 16.02 9.18 6.53
C VAL A 83 16.52 9.45 7.95
N GLU A 84 17.32 8.54 8.49
CA GLU A 84 18.02 8.70 9.77
C GLU A 84 19.45 9.18 9.50
N MET A 85 19.79 10.38 9.97
CA MET A 85 21.11 10.98 9.75
C MET A 85 22.14 10.39 10.71
N HIS A 86 23.35 10.09 10.23
CA HIS A 86 24.44 9.63 11.10
C HIS A 86 25.12 10.77 11.87
N ASN A 87 25.11 11.99 11.30
CA ASN A 87 25.72 13.18 11.88
C ASN A 87 24.67 14.27 12.10
N TYR A 88 24.86 15.07 13.15
CA TYR A 88 24.02 16.21 13.43
C TYR A 88 24.31 17.36 12.44
N MET A 89 23.26 18.07 12.00
CA MET A 89 23.38 19.31 11.23
C MET A 89 22.80 20.47 12.04
N ASP A 90 23.68 21.29 12.62
CA ASP A 90 23.28 22.45 13.43
C ASP A 90 22.71 23.60 12.58
N ASP A 91 23.24 23.79 11.36
CA ASP A 91 22.78 24.89 10.50
C ASP A 91 21.45 24.57 9.83
N ARG A 92 20.39 25.26 10.27
CA ARG A 92 19.03 25.13 9.74
C ARG A 92 18.96 25.40 8.24
N ASN A 93 19.74 26.34 7.71
CA ASN A 93 19.72 26.64 6.27
C ASN A 93 20.31 25.52 5.44
N THR A 94 21.42 24.93 5.89
CA THR A 94 22.04 23.76 5.29
C THR A 94 21.12 22.55 5.37
N LEU A 95 20.52 22.29 6.55
CA LEU A 95 19.56 21.21 6.71
C LEU A 95 18.37 21.35 5.75
N LEU A 96 17.80 22.56 5.62
CA LEU A 96 16.68 22.80 4.71
C LEU A 96 17.06 22.54 3.24
N LYS A 97 18.24 22.98 2.81
CA LYS A 97 18.76 22.71 1.46
C LYS A 97 18.98 21.22 1.22
N TYR A 98 19.54 20.53 2.20
CA TYR A 98 19.81 19.09 2.15
C TYR A 98 18.51 18.28 2.04
N VAL A 99 17.55 18.56 2.91
CA VAL A 99 16.21 17.93 2.90
C VAL A 99 15.50 18.17 1.57
N ARG A 100 15.56 19.39 1.03
CA ARG A 100 14.97 19.70 -0.28
C ARG A 100 15.64 18.93 -1.41
N ALA A 101 16.97 18.84 -1.42
CA ALA A 101 17.69 18.08 -2.44
C ALA A 101 17.28 16.59 -2.44
N ILE A 102 17.08 16.00 -1.26
CA ILE A 102 16.61 14.62 -1.13
C ILE A 102 15.17 14.47 -1.65
N ALA A 103 14.27 15.38 -1.28
CA ALA A 103 12.89 15.35 -1.72
C ALA A 103 12.75 15.49 -3.25
N ASP A 104 13.49 16.43 -3.85
CA ASP A 104 13.48 16.63 -5.31
C ASP A 104 14.04 15.39 -6.03
N THR A 105 15.09 14.80 -5.47
CA THR A 105 15.71 13.58 -5.99
C THR A 105 14.75 12.39 -5.94
N ASP A 106 14.01 12.20 -4.84
CA ASP A 106 13.03 11.13 -4.70
C ASP A 106 11.93 11.23 -5.76
N VAL A 107 11.45 12.45 -6.05
CA VAL A 107 10.45 12.68 -7.11
C VAL A 107 11.01 12.36 -8.50
N ILE A 108 12.28 12.68 -8.77
CA ILE A 108 12.91 12.34 -10.04
C ILE A 108 12.96 10.82 -10.21
N LEU A 109 13.41 10.09 -9.19
CA LEU A 109 13.65 8.65 -9.27
C LEU A 109 12.38 7.81 -9.22
N HIS A 110 11.37 8.21 -8.45
CA HIS A 110 10.17 7.40 -8.21
C HIS A 110 8.90 7.97 -8.84
N GLY A 111 8.93 9.22 -9.33
CA GLY A 111 7.83 9.83 -10.07
C GLY A 111 6.61 10.19 -9.24
N LYS A 112 6.61 9.80 -7.96
CA LYS A 112 5.62 10.13 -6.95
C LYS A 112 6.28 11.00 -5.89
N ALA A 113 5.55 12.02 -5.44
CA ALA A 113 5.91 12.74 -4.24
C ALA A 113 5.21 12.04 -3.06
N ARG A 114 6.02 11.46 -2.17
CA ARG A 114 5.59 10.79 -0.93
C ARG A 114 6.04 11.60 0.29
N SER A 115 5.57 11.25 1.48
CA SER A 115 6.14 11.87 2.67
C SER A 115 7.55 11.34 2.89
N ILE A 116 8.44 12.23 3.32
CA ILE A 116 9.80 11.90 3.74
C ILE A 116 9.99 12.46 5.14
N PHE A 117 10.38 11.61 6.08
CA PHE A 117 10.67 11.98 7.46
C PHE A 117 12.18 11.93 7.71
N PHE A 118 12.71 12.97 8.34
CA PHE A 118 14.14 13.10 8.62
C PHE A 118 14.35 13.11 10.12
N TYR A 119 15.24 12.24 10.59
CA TYR A 119 15.58 12.07 11.99
C TYR A 119 17.06 12.35 12.20
N ASP A 120 17.39 13.02 13.30
CA ASP A 120 18.76 13.19 13.74
C ASP A 120 19.32 11.88 14.37
N PRO A 121 20.62 11.83 14.72
CA PRO A 121 21.20 10.65 15.35
C PRO A 121 20.59 10.28 16.71
N SER A 122 19.85 11.20 17.36
CA SER A 122 19.16 10.94 18.62
C SER A 122 17.76 10.32 18.41
N GLY A 123 17.31 10.21 17.16
CA GLY A 123 15.97 9.76 16.81
C GLY A 123 14.91 10.87 16.90
N LYS A 124 15.30 12.14 17.09
CA LYS A 124 14.36 13.26 17.02
C LYS A 124 14.07 13.57 15.57
N LYS A 125 12.78 13.69 15.23
CA LYS A 125 12.37 14.19 13.91
C LYS A 125 12.75 15.67 13.77
N ILE A 126 13.55 15.99 12.76
CA ILE A 126 14.09 17.34 12.52
C ILE A 126 13.55 17.99 11.25
N ALA A 127 13.02 17.21 10.31
CA ALA A 127 12.38 17.75 9.12
C ALA A 127 11.33 16.79 8.54
N LYS A 128 10.47 17.34 7.70
CA LYS A 128 9.51 16.59 6.89
C LYS A 128 9.39 17.21 5.51
N ALA A 129 9.36 16.38 4.48
CA ALA A 129 8.92 16.75 3.15
C ALA A 129 7.60 16.05 2.85
N ASP A 130 6.57 16.77 2.42
CA ASP A 130 5.33 16.16 1.93
C ASP A 130 4.73 16.97 0.78
N THR A 131 3.74 16.39 0.10
CA THR A 131 3.07 17.00 -1.05
C THR A 131 2.18 18.18 -0.69
N THR A 132 1.68 18.24 0.54
CA THR A 132 0.71 19.24 0.98
C THR A 132 1.37 20.55 1.41
N TYR A 133 2.45 20.45 2.17
CA TYR A 133 3.13 21.59 2.82
C TYR A 133 4.58 21.76 2.34
N GLY A 134 5.05 20.88 1.45
CA GLY A 134 6.43 20.92 0.96
C GLY A 134 7.43 20.54 2.04
N VAL A 135 8.65 21.08 1.89
CA VAL A 135 9.78 20.83 2.79
C VAL A 135 9.74 21.80 3.97
N ARG A 136 9.75 21.26 5.19
CA ARG A 136 9.80 22.04 6.44
C ARG A 136 10.71 21.42 7.47
N LEU A 137 11.30 22.27 8.31
CA LEU A 137 12.02 21.84 9.51
C LEU A 137 11.03 21.74 10.68
N GLU A 138 11.30 20.79 11.56
CA GLU A 138 10.60 20.64 12.84
C GLU A 138 11.36 21.44 13.91
N ASN A 139 10.66 21.87 14.97
CA ASN A 139 11.24 22.64 16.06
C ASN A 139 11.80 21.74 17.18
#